data_AF-A0A3B9NI16-F1
#
_entry.id   AF-A0A3B9NI16-F1
#
_cell.length_a   1.000
_cell.length_b   1.000
_cell.length_c   1.000
_cell.angle_alpha   90.00
_cell.angle_beta   90.00
_cell.angle_gamma   90.00
#
_symmetry.space_group_name_H-M   'P 1'
#
loop_
_entity.id
_entity.type
_entity.pdbx_description
1 polymer ?
#
loop_
_entity_poly.entity_id
_entity_poly.type
_entity_poly.pdbx_seq_one_letter_code
_entity_poly.pdbx_strand_id
1 'polypeptide(L)' 'AEIFELVMQEQQLDPAETLFIDDSPQHLATAKQLGWHTALCTKEKPLRILLEEFELL' A
#
# COMPACT_ATOMS: atom_id res chain seq x y z
N ALA A 1 -11.97 -4.25 -5.24
CA ALA A 1 -11.23 -5.30 -4.51
C ALA A 1 -10.55 -6.29 -5.47
N GLU A 2 -11.24 -6.77 -6.51
CA GLU A 2 -10.73 -7.81 -7.44
C GLU A 2 -9.26 -7.70 -7.87
N ILE A 3 -8.78 -6.51 -8.26
CA ILE A 3 -7.38 -6.34 -8.67
C ILE A 3 -6.38 -6.56 -7.52
N PHE A 4 -6.72 -6.15 -6.29
CA PHE A 4 -5.87 -6.35 -5.12
C PHE A 4 -5.80 -7.83 -4.75
N GLU A 5 -6.92 -8.54 -4.83
CA GLU A 5 -7.00 -9.98 -4.59
C GLU A 5 -6.20 -10.77 -5.64
N LEU A 6 -6.31 -10.38 -6.92
CA LEU A 6 -5.52 -10.99 -7.99
C LEU A 6 -4.02 -10.80 -7.75
N VAL A 7 -3.57 -9.58 -7.46
CA VAL A 7 -2.15 -9.30 -7.18
C VAL A 7 -1.67 -10.06 -5.95
N MET A 8 -2.47 -10.09 -4.89
CA MET A 8 -2.17 -10.84 -3.67
C MET A 8 -1.94 -12.33 -3.95
N GLN A 9 -2.81 -12.94 -4.76
CA GLN A 9 -2.72 -14.36 -5.12
C GLN A 9 -1.53 -14.65 -6.04
N GLU A 10 -1.37 -13.86 -7.11
CA GLU A 10 -0.31 -14.06 -8.12
C GLU A 10 1.08 -13.84 -7.53
N GLN A 11 1.22 -12.88 -6.61
CA GLN A 11 2.50 -12.53 -5.98
C GLN A 11 2.69 -13.19 -4.61
N GLN A 12 1.74 -14.00 -4.14
CA GLN A 12 1.77 -14.66 -2.84
C GLN A 12 2.05 -13.70 -1.67
N LEU A 13 1.44 -12.50 -1.73
CA LEU A 13 1.65 -11.46 -0.73
C LEU A 13 0.83 -11.76 0.53
N ASP A 14 1.44 -11.56 1.70
CA ASP A 14 0.71 -11.49 2.96
C ASP A 14 0.28 -10.02 3.20
N PRO A 15 -1.04 -9.73 3.24
CA PRO A 15 -1.54 -8.40 3.56
C PRO A 15 -0.94 -7.80 4.84
N ALA A 16 -0.71 -8.62 5.86
CA ALA A 16 -0.21 -8.18 7.15
C ALA A 16 1.27 -7.74 7.12
N GLU A 17 2.00 -8.07 6.05
CA GLU A 17 3.40 -7.66 5.84
C GLU A 17 3.57 -6.78 4.60
N THR A 18 2.47 -6.43 3.92
CA THR A 18 2.52 -5.69 2.66
C THR A 18 2.13 -4.22 2.85
N LEU A 19 2.99 -3.32 2.35
CA LEU A 19 2.75 -1.88 2.28
C LEU A 19 2.29 -1.46 0.88
N PHE A 20 1.08 -0.91 0.79
CA PHE A 20 0.53 -0.30 -0.43
C PHE A 20 0.65 1.23 -0.39
N ILE A 21 1.30 1.80 -1.40
CA ILE A 21 1.52 3.25 -1.53
C ILE A 21 0.83 3.73 -2.81
N ASP A 22 -0.09 4.68 -2.68
CA ASP A 22 -0.87 5.24 -3.79
C ASP A 22 -1.26 6.69 -3.47
N ASP A 23 -1.56 7.50 -4.48
CA ASP A 23 -1.94 8.91 -4.33
C ASP A 23 -3.46 9.11 -4.17
N SER A 24 -4.24 8.03 -4.34
CA SER A 24 -5.70 8.06 -4.34
C SER A 24 -6.28 7.49 -3.04
N PRO A 25 -6.93 8.31 -2.18
CA PRO A 25 -7.49 7.84 -0.91
C PRO A 25 -8.48 6.68 -1.03
N GLN A 26 -9.21 6.60 -2.15
CA GLN A 26 -10.16 5.51 -2.42
C GLN A 26 -9.46 4.15 -2.61
N HIS A 27 -8.28 4.12 -3.24
CA HIS A 27 -7.50 2.90 -3.41
C HIS A 27 -6.97 2.41 -2.06
N LEU A 28 -6.45 3.33 -1.25
CA LEU A 28 -5.96 3.02 0.10
C LEU A 28 -7.06 2.47 1.01
N ALA A 29 -8.28 3.00 0.92
CA ALA A 29 -9.41 2.47 1.68
C ALA A 29 -9.70 1.00 1.34
N THR A 30 -9.63 0.64 0.06
CA THR A 30 -9.83 -0.75 -0.40
C THR A 30 -8.71 -1.66 0.09
N ALA A 31 -7.44 -1.26 -0.07
CA ALA A 31 -6.29 -2.04 0.40
C ALA A 31 -6.32 -2.25 1.92
N LYS A 32 -6.65 -1.20 2.68
CA LYS A 32 -6.78 -1.25 4.14
C LYS A 32 -7.90 -2.20 4.60
N GLN A 33 -9.03 -2.24 3.89
CA GLN A 33 -10.11 -3.20 4.15
C GLN A 33 -9.68 -4.65 3.93
N LEU A 34 -8.75 -4.88 3.00
CA LEU A 34 -8.16 -6.19 2.72
C LEU A 34 -7.01 -6.56 3.68
N GLY A 35 -6.70 -5.72 4.67
CA GLY A 35 -5.70 -5.99 5.70
C GLY A 35 -4.29 -5.48 5.38
N TRP A 36 -4.11 -4.71 4.30
CA TRP A 36 -2.81 -4.19 3.91
C TRP A 36 -2.42 -2.98 4.75
N HIS A 37 -1.11 -2.78 4.96
CA HIS A 37 -0.60 -1.48 5.36
C HIS A 37 -0.75 -0.49 4.21
N THR A 38 -1.10 0.77 4.52
CA THR A 38 -1.33 1.78 3.48
C THR A 38 -0.67 3.11 3.82
N ALA A 39 -0.16 3.78 2.79
CA ALA A 39 0.37 5.13 2.93
C ALA A 39 -0.03 6.01 1.74
N LEU A 40 -0.49 7.23 2.04
CA LEU A 40 -0.86 8.21 1.03
C LEU A 40 0.38 8.96 0.53
N CYS A 41 0.67 8.81 -0.75
CA CYS A 41 1.71 9.57 -1.42
C CYS A 41 1.17 10.93 -1.85
N THR A 42 1.77 12.02 -1.37
CA THR A 42 1.40 13.38 -1.78
C THR A 42 2.65 14.16 -2.21
N LYS A 43 2.47 15.39 -2.67
CA LYS A 43 3.60 16.28 -3.00
C LYS A 43 4.42 16.64 -1.77
N GLU A 44 3.75 16.82 -0.64
CA GLU A 44 4.35 17.16 0.66
C GLU A 44 5.00 15.94 1.31
N LYS A 45 4.47 14.74 1.01
CA LYS A 45 4.97 13.46 1.50
C LYS A 45 5.27 12.50 0.34
N PRO A 46 6.35 12.76 -0.43
CA PRO A 46 6.71 11.95 -1.57
C PRO A 46 7.21 10.56 -1.15
N LEU A 47 7.24 9.63 -2.11
CA LEU A 47 7.63 8.23 -1.92
C LEU A 47 8.89 8.05 -1.07
N ARG A 48 9.95 8.85 -1.31
CA ARG A 48 11.19 8.71 -0.54
C ARG A 48 11.00 8.88 0.97
N ILE A 49 10.23 9.88 1.39
CA ILE A 49 9.94 10.11 2.81
C ILE A 49 9.17 8.92 3.38
N LEU A 50 8.21 8.39 2.62
CA LEU A 50 7.47 7.20 3.02
C LEU A 50 8.39 6.00 3.22
N LEU A 51 9.29 5.73 2.26
CA LEU A 51 10.23 4.62 2.38
C LEU A 51 11.15 4.75 3.60
N GLU A 52 11.61 5.96 3.92
CA GLU A 52 12.41 6.23 5.13
C GLU A 52 11.57 6.02 6.42
N GLU A 53 10.31 6.46 6.46
CA GLU A 53 9.42 6.26 7.61
C GLU A 53 9.09 4.79 7.90
N PHE A 54 9.01 3.97 6.85
CA PHE A 54 8.75 2.54 6.95
C PHE A 54 10.03 1.71 7.04
N GLU A 55 11.20 2.33 7.17
CA GLU A 55 12.51 1.66 7.30
C GLU A 55 12.83 0.74 6.09
N LEU A 56 12.41 1.16 4.89
CA LEU A 56 12.61 0.44 3.62
C LEU A 56 13.79 0.98 2.79
N LEU A 57 14.55 1.94 3.33
CA LEU A 57 15.74 2.56 2.74
C LEU A 57 16.85 2.78 3.77
#